data_AF-A0A963E3S0-F1
#
_entry.id   AF-A0A963E3S0-F1
#
_cell.length_a   1.000
_cell.length_b   1.000
_cell.length_c   1.000
_cell.angle_alpha   90.00
_cell.angle_beta   90.00
_cell.angle_gamma   90.00
#
_symmetry.space_group_name_H-M   'P 1'
#
loop_
_entity.id
_entity.type
_entity.pdbx_description
1 polymer ?
#
loop_
_entity_poly.entity_id
_entity_poly.type
_entity_poly.pdbx_seq_one_letter_code
_entity_poly.pdbx_strand_id
1 'polypeptide(L)'
;MRKRYVVKLTRAEREQLEGLVNKGKVAALRRKHAQVLLLVDEGEHGPAFIDKDAAERTGFSRRTVEQIRERCVTEGLDSALERKKRSRNRTQKLDGDGEARLVSLACSDAPEGYARWSLHMLAGKLVELEVVDSISHECIRQVLKKHHQTLAKAHVVYSGRRERPLCLSDGKRAGGL
;
A
#
# COMPACT_ATOMS: atom_id res chain seq x y z
N MET A 1 5.21 -8.85 -36.12
CA MET A 1 5.82 -9.78 -35.14
C MET A 1 4.82 -10.87 -34.81
N ARG A 2 5.25 -12.12 -34.66
CA ARG A 2 4.37 -13.22 -34.23
C ARG A 2 3.94 -13.01 -32.78
N LYS A 3 2.63 -13.12 -32.55
CA LYS A 3 2.00 -13.06 -31.24
C LYS A 3 2.34 -14.35 -30.46
N ARG A 4 3.01 -14.22 -29.31
CA ARG A 4 3.36 -15.37 -28.44
C ARG A 4 2.18 -15.85 -27.59
N TYR A 5 1.37 -14.93 -27.08
CA TYR A 5 0.28 -15.22 -26.14
C TYR A 5 -1.07 -14.84 -26.74
N VAL A 6 -1.69 -15.75 -27.49
CA VAL A 6 -2.98 -15.51 -28.15
C VAL A 6 -4.10 -15.57 -27.11
N VAL A 7 -4.89 -14.50 -27.02
CA VAL A 7 -6.08 -14.47 -26.15
C VAL A 7 -7.26 -14.95 -26.98
N LYS A 8 -7.93 -16.00 -26.51
CA LYS A 8 -9.19 -16.48 -27.08
C LYS A 8 -10.20 -16.53 -25.96
N LEU A 9 -11.16 -15.62 -25.99
CA LEU A 9 -12.22 -15.56 -24.99
C LEU A 9 -13.35 -16.49 -25.40
N THR A 10 -13.90 -17.18 -24.41
CA THR A 10 -15.20 -17.84 -24.56
C THR A 10 -16.31 -16.80 -24.62
N ARG A 11 -17.48 -17.19 -25.12
CA ARG A 11 -18.67 -16.32 -25.13
C ARG A 11 -19.01 -15.76 -23.74
N ALA A 12 -18.95 -16.61 -22.71
CA ALA A 12 -19.24 -16.20 -21.33
C ALA A 12 -18.23 -15.16 -20.80
N GLU A 13 -16.94 -15.36 -21.05
CA GLU A 13 -15.90 -14.41 -20.65
C GLU A 13 -16.04 -13.06 -21.38
N ARG A 14 -16.38 -13.11 -22.68
CA ARG A 14 -16.63 -11.91 -23.48
C ARG A 14 -17.83 -11.12 -22.95
N GLU A 15 -18.94 -11.80 -22.67
CA GLU A 15 -20.14 -11.18 -22.05
C GLU A 15 -19.81 -10.58 -20.66
N GLN A 16 -18.98 -11.27 -19.86
CA GLN A 16 -18.49 -10.73 -18.59
C GLN A 16 -17.67 -9.45 -18.78
N LEU A 17 -16.75 -9.42 -19.74
CA LEU A 17 -15.93 -8.24 -20.02
C LEU A 17 -16.76 -7.07 -20.58
N GLU A 18 -17.71 -7.34 -21.48
CA GLU A 18 -18.64 -6.32 -21.99
C GLU A 18 -19.50 -5.75 -20.86
N GLY A 19 -19.99 -6.59 -19.96
CA GLY A 19 -20.69 -6.17 -18.75
C GLY A 19 -19.81 -5.29 -17.86
N LEU A 20 -18.53 -5.62 -17.68
CA LEU A 20 -17.58 -4.81 -16.91
C LEU A 20 -17.31 -3.45 -17.55
N VAL A 21 -17.25 -3.38 -18.88
CA VAL A 21 -17.03 -2.12 -19.61
C VAL A 21 -18.25 -1.20 -19.49
N ASN A 22 -19.45 -1.75 -19.64
CA ASN A 22 -20.71 -1.00 -19.61
C ASN A 22 -21.17 -0.61 -18.19
N LYS A 23 -20.63 -1.24 -17.15
CA LYS A 23 -20.98 -0.94 -15.76
C LYS A 23 -20.39 0.40 -15.30
N GLY A 24 -21.25 1.28 -14.77
CA GLY A 24 -20.85 2.63 -14.34
C GLY A 24 -19.84 2.66 -13.18
N LYS A 25 -19.96 1.74 -12.20
CA LYS A 25 -19.10 1.68 -11.01
C LYS A 25 -18.06 0.56 -11.12
N VAL A 26 -16.97 0.80 -11.85
CA VAL A 26 -15.79 -0.09 -11.95
C VAL A 26 -14.52 0.75 -11.93
N ALA A 27 -13.46 0.24 -11.29
CA ALA A 27 -12.15 0.90 -11.29
C ALA A 27 -11.66 1.14 -12.74
N ALA A 28 -11.18 2.35 -13.02
CA ALA A 28 -10.81 2.76 -14.38
C ALA A 28 -9.78 1.83 -15.04
N LEU A 29 -8.78 1.36 -14.28
CA LEU A 29 -7.78 0.42 -14.78
C LEU A 29 -8.40 -0.94 -15.17
N ARG A 30 -9.27 -1.47 -14.32
CA ARG A 30 -9.98 -2.74 -14.57
C ARG A 30 -10.84 -2.64 -15.83
N ARG A 31 -11.54 -1.50 -16.01
CA ARG A 31 -12.31 -1.21 -17.24
C ARG A 31 -11.41 -1.15 -18.48
N LYS A 32 -10.29 -0.42 -18.41
CA LYS A 32 -9.35 -0.33 -19.54
C LYS A 32 -8.72 -1.68 -19.89
N HIS A 33 -8.37 -2.50 -18.90
CA HIS A 33 -7.85 -3.85 -19.15
C HIS A 33 -8.89 -4.74 -19.83
N ALA A 34 -10.16 -4.67 -19.40
CA ALA A 34 -11.25 -5.35 -20.08
C ALA A 34 -11.40 -4.90 -21.55
N GLN A 35 -11.31 -3.59 -21.81
CA GLN A 35 -11.32 -3.06 -23.19
C GLN A 35 -10.16 -3.59 -24.03
N VAL A 36 -8.94 -3.65 -23.46
CA VAL A 36 -7.78 -4.23 -24.15
C VAL A 36 -8.06 -5.69 -24.54
N LEU A 37 -8.54 -6.50 -23.59
CA LEU A 37 -8.81 -7.93 -23.81
C LEU A 37 -9.89 -8.14 -24.88
N LEU A 38 -10.97 -7.34 -24.87
CA LEU A 38 -12.01 -7.38 -25.89
C LEU A 38 -11.51 -7.00 -27.29
N LEU A 39 -10.55 -6.07 -27.39
CA LEU A 39 -9.98 -5.67 -28.68
C LEU A 39 -9.01 -6.72 -29.25
N VAL A 40 -8.20 -7.34 -28.39
CA VAL A 40 -7.15 -8.28 -28.81
C VAL A 40 -7.62 -9.74 -28.87
N ASP A 41 -8.88 -10.00 -28.54
CA ASP A 41 -9.50 -11.32 -28.62
C ASP A 41 -9.45 -11.86 -30.05
N GLU A 42 -8.82 -13.03 -30.21
CA GLU A 42 -8.73 -13.81 -31.45
C GLU A 42 -9.66 -15.05 -31.42
N GLY A 43 -10.63 -15.05 -30.50
CA GLY A 43 -11.74 -16.01 -30.50
C GLY A 43 -12.71 -15.80 -31.66
N GLU A 44 -13.71 -16.67 -31.77
CA GLU A 44 -14.72 -16.68 -32.85
C GLU A 44 -15.51 -15.36 -32.96
N HIS A 45 -15.63 -14.63 -31.86
CA HIS A 45 -16.37 -13.36 -31.76
C HIS A 45 -15.46 -12.16 -31.47
N GLY A 46 -14.14 -12.36 -31.58
CA GLY A 46 -13.12 -11.38 -31.28
C GLY A 46 -12.71 -10.59 -32.53
N PRO A 47 -12.47 -9.28 -32.43
CA PRO A 47 -12.07 -8.48 -33.57
C PRO A 47 -10.59 -8.66 -33.97
N ALA A 48 -9.80 -9.42 -33.19
CA ALA A 48 -8.43 -9.82 -33.48
C ALA A 48 -7.47 -8.64 -33.76
N PHE A 49 -7.62 -7.52 -33.05
CA PHE A 49 -6.83 -6.32 -33.33
C PHE A 49 -5.32 -6.57 -33.15
N ILE A 50 -4.54 -5.81 -33.90
CA ILE A 50 -3.09 -5.76 -33.71
C ILE A 50 -2.82 -4.98 -32.42
N ASP A 51 -1.78 -5.38 -31.66
CA ASP A 51 -1.45 -4.76 -30.37
C ASP A 51 -1.23 -3.24 -30.47
N LYS A 52 -0.79 -2.75 -31.65
CA LYS A 52 -0.62 -1.32 -31.94
C LYS A 52 -1.97 -0.58 -31.95
N ASP A 53 -2.96 -1.11 -32.66
CA ASP A 53 -4.27 -0.48 -32.79
C ASP A 53 -5.04 -0.54 -31.47
N ALA A 54 -4.91 -1.65 -30.74
CA ALA A 54 -5.48 -1.79 -29.40
C ALA A 54 -4.84 -0.80 -28.40
N ALA A 55 -3.52 -0.59 -28.50
CA ALA A 55 -2.80 0.39 -27.69
C ALA A 55 -3.27 1.83 -27.97
N GLU A 56 -3.42 2.21 -29.24
CA GLU A 56 -3.93 3.52 -29.66
C GLU A 56 -5.35 3.77 -29.13
N ARG A 57 -6.26 2.80 -29.25
CA ARG A 57 -7.66 2.94 -28.77
C ARG A 57 -7.79 3.05 -27.26
N THR A 58 -6.91 2.41 -26.50
CA THR A 58 -6.99 2.36 -25.02
C THR A 58 -6.11 3.40 -24.33
N GLY A 59 -5.23 4.06 -25.09
CA GLY A 59 -4.22 4.99 -24.61
C GLY A 59 -3.11 4.31 -23.81
N PHE A 60 -2.83 3.03 -24.09
CA PHE A 60 -1.74 2.28 -23.47
C PHE A 60 -0.54 2.17 -24.41
N SER A 61 0.61 1.74 -23.86
CA SER A 61 1.74 1.35 -24.70
C SER A 61 1.51 -0.04 -25.29
N ARG A 62 2.09 -0.32 -26.45
CA ARG A 62 2.09 -1.67 -27.04
C ARG A 62 2.58 -2.74 -26.05
N ARG A 63 3.63 -2.41 -25.28
CA ARG A 63 4.19 -3.30 -24.25
C ARG A 63 3.17 -3.62 -23.15
N THR A 64 2.34 -2.66 -22.76
CA THR A 64 1.28 -2.88 -21.77
C THR A 64 0.23 -3.84 -22.30
N VAL A 65 -0.18 -3.70 -23.57
CA VAL A 65 -1.11 -4.64 -24.22
C VAL A 65 -0.53 -6.05 -24.26
N GLU A 66 0.75 -6.19 -24.64
CA GLU A 66 1.46 -7.47 -24.61
C GLU A 66 1.49 -8.09 -23.20
N GLN A 67 1.74 -7.29 -22.15
CA GLN A 67 1.72 -7.77 -20.75
C GLN A 67 0.33 -8.21 -20.28
N ILE A 68 -0.72 -7.48 -20.67
CA ILE A 68 -2.10 -7.83 -20.34
C ILE A 68 -2.47 -9.17 -20.97
N ARG A 69 -2.11 -9.38 -22.24
CA ARG A 69 -2.30 -10.66 -22.94
C ARG A 69 -1.53 -11.80 -22.32
N GLU A 70 -0.23 -11.58 -22.07
CA GLU A 70 0.62 -12.55 -21.37
C GLU A 70 -0.02 -12.97 -20.05
N ARG A 71 -0.42 -12.01 -19.22
CA ARG A 71 -1.05 -12.31 -17.92
C ARG A 71 -2.38 -13.05 -18.08
N CYS A 72 -3.20 -12.69 -19.06
CA CYS A 72 -4.47 -13.38 -19.29
C CYS A 72 -4.25 -14.87 -19.60
N VAL A 73 -3.22 -15.17 -20.39
CA VAL A 73 -2.90 -16.55 -20.81
C VAL A 73 -2.19 -17.34 -19.70
N THR A 74 -1.29 -16.71 -18.94
CA THR A 74 -0.48 -17.42 -17.93
C THR A 74 -1.07 -17.45 -16.53
N GLU A 75 -1.81 -16.41 -16.13
CA GLU A 75 -2.35 -16.23 -14.77
C GLU A 75 -3.90 -16.17 -14.75
N GLY A 76 -4.55 -16.18 -15.91
CA GLY A 76 -6.01 -16.18 -16.06
C GLY A 76 -6.64 -14.79 -16.22
N LEU A 77 -7.94 -14.79 -16.54
CA LEU A 77 -8.72 -13.59 -16.87
C LEU A 77 -8.74 -12.55 -15.74
N ASP A 78 -9.10 -12.96 -14.52
CA ASP A 78 -9.19 -12.04 -13.39
C ASP A 78 -7.84 -11.43 -13.02
N SER A 79 -6.76 -12.21 -13.11
CA SER A 79 -5.40 -11.72 -12.89
C SER A 79 -5.03 -10.62 -13.89
N ALA A 80 -5.46 -10.75 -15.15
CA ALA A 80 -5.25 -9.73 -16.17
C ALA A 80 -6.04 -8.45 -15.92
N LEU A 81 -7.21 -8.54 -15.29
CA LEU A 81 -8.07 -7.40 -14.95
C LEU A 81 -7.58 -6.60 -13.74
N GLU A 82 -6.78 -7.22 -12.87
CA GLU A 82 -6.30 -6.59 -11.64
C GLU A 82 -4.86 -6.07 -11.72
N ARG A 83 -4.58 -5.10 -10.86
CA ARG A 83 -3.20 -4.66 -10.64
C ARG A 83 -2.44 -5.77 -9.95
N LYS A 84 -1.26 -6.15 -10.48
CA LYS A 84 -0.34 -7.09 -9.82
C LYS A 84 -0.07 -6.62 -8.38
N LYS A 85 -0.42 -7.48 -7.41
CA LYS A 85 -0.09 -7.23 -6.00
C LYS A 85 1.42 -7.11 -5.87
N ARG A 86 1.87 -6.08 -5.17
CA ARG A 86 3.29 -5.83 -4.95
C ARG A 86 3.81 -6.92 -4.02
N SER A 87 4.73 -7.77 -4.49
CA SER A 87 5.30 -8.87 -3.70
C SER A 87 6.30 -8.42 -2.63
N ARG A 88 6.78 -7.17 -2.70
CA ARG A 88 7.73 -6.63 -1.73
C ARG A 88 6.99 -6.28 -0.44
N ASN A 89 6.87 -7.27 0.44
CA ASN A 89 6.73 -7.02 1.87
C ASN A 89 8.06 -6.42 2.33
N ARG A 90 8.06 -5.15 2.75
CA ARG A 90 9.20 -4.64 3.52
C ARG A 90 9.19 -5.42 4.83
N THR A 91 10.22 -6.21 5.10
CA THR A 91 10.38 -6.87 6.40
C THR A 91 10.29 -5.81 7.48
N GLN A 92 9.32 -5.95 8.38
CA GLN A 92 9.21 -5.06 9.53
C GLN A 92 10.43 -5.31 10.42
N LYS A 93 11.04 -4.25 10.96
CA LYS A 93 12.20 -4.37 11.86
C LYS A 93 11.83 -4.97 13.22
N LEU A 94 10.57 -4.85 13.62
CA LEU A 94 10.01 -5.50 14.79
C LEU A 94 9.13 -6.64 14.32
N ASP A 95 9.36 -7.81 14.90
CA ASP A 95 8.46 -8.95 14.86
C ASP A 95 7.36 -8.80 15.92
N GLY A 96 6.46 -9.80 16.02
CA GLY A 96 5.35 -9.77 16.98
C GLY A 96 5.82 -9.68 18.43
N ASP A 97 6.91 -10.39 18.78
CA ASP A 97 7.47 -10.38 20.13
C ASP A 97 8.13 -9.03 20.44
N GLY A 98 8.84 -8.44 19.49
CA GLY A 98 9.40 -7.09 19.59
C GLY A 98 8.31 -6.01 19.73
N GLU A 99 7.19 -6.12 19.00
CA GLU A 99 6.04 -5.23 19.19
C GLU A 99 5.45 -5.38 20.59
N ALA A 100 5.28 -6.60 21.11
CA ALA A 100 4.75 -6.86 22.44
C ALA A 100 5.66 -6.29 23.55
N ARG A 101 6.98 -6.47 23.43
CA ARG A 101 7.97 -5.89 24.35
C ARG A 101 7.92 -4.36 24.34
N LEU A 102 7.81 -3.76 23.16
CA LEU A 102 7.66 -2.30 23.04
C LEU A 102 6.38 -1.80 23.72
N VAL A 103 5.25 -2.48 23.54
CA VAL A 103 3.99 -2.09 24.20
C VAL A 103 4.10 -2.24 25.71
N SER A 104 4.69 -3.33 26.20
CA SER A 104 4.93 -3.54 27.64
C SER A 104 5.79 -2.42 28.24
N LEU A 105 6.87 -2.05 27.56
CA LEU A 105 7.77 -0.98 27.99
C LEU A 105 7.05 0.38 27.97
N ALA A 106 6.26 0.67 26.94
CA ALA A 106 5.52 1.91 26.84
C ALA A 106 4.43 2.05 27.94
N CYS A 107 3.94 0.93 28.49
CA CYS A 107 2.99 0.90 29.60
C CYS A 107 3.67 0.94 30.98
N SER A 108 5.00 0.79 31.08
CA SER A 108 5.72 0.88 32.35
C SER A 108 6.00 2.32 32.74
N ASP A 109 6.44 2.51 33.99
CA ASP A 109 6.90 3.82 34.46
C ASP A 109 8.06 4.34 33.62
N ALA A 110 8.07 5.66 33.43
CA ALA A 110 9.12 6.35 32.70
C ALA A 110 10.41 6.38 33.52
N PRO A 111 11.58 6.46 32.85
CA PRO A 111 12.87 6.54 33.54
C PRO A 111 12.97 7.81 34.38
N GLU A 112 13.81 7.75 35.42
CA GLU A 112 13.99 8.83 36.39
C GLU A 112 14.31 10.17 35.70
N GLY A 113 13.67 11.25 36.19
CA GLY A 113 13.78 12.58 35.60
C GLY A 113 12.85 12.85 34.41
N TYR A 114 12.03 11.87 33.97
CA TYR A 114 11.07 12.06 32.88
C TYR A 114 9.63 11.74 33.31
N ALA A 115 8.70 12.62 32.93
CA ALA A 115 7.27 12.42 33.19
C ALA A 115 6.62 11.34 32.30
N ARG A 116 7.27 10.95 31.19
CA ARG A 116 6.75 9.96 30.24
C ARG A 116 7.85 9.42 29.32
N TRP A 117 7.61 8.25 28.74
CA TRP A 117 8.40 7.74 27.62
C TRP A 117 8.34 8.65 26.40
N SER A 118 9.51 8.94 25.82
CA SER A 118 9.62 9.50 24.47
C SER A 118 9.89 8.40 23.46
N LEU A 119 9.53 8.61 22.19
CA LEU A 119 9.80 7.64 21.12
C LEU A 119 11.30 7.33 20.97
N HIS A 120 12.16 8.30 21.21
CA HIS A 120 13.61 8.11 21.14
C HIS A 120 14.14 7.31 22.34
N MET A 121 13.57 7.48 23.54
CA MET A 121 13.92 6.66 24.71
C MET A 121 13.49 5.21 24.51
N LEU A 122 12.29 4.99 23.98
CA LEU A 122 11.83 3.64 23.64
C LEU A 122 12.73 3.00 22.58
N ALA A 123 13.24 3.77 21.61
CA ALA A 123 14.20 3.27 20.63
C ALA A 123 15.51 2.84 21.27
N GLY A 124 16.10 3.72 22.09
CA GLY A 124 17.33 3.40 22.80
C GLY A 124 17.16 2.18 23.72
N LYS A 125 16.06 2.11 24.45
CA LYS A 125 15.79 1.01 25.38
C LYS A 125 15.55 -0.33 24.67
N LEU A 126 14.94 -0.33 23.49
CA LEU A 126 14.81 -1.55 22.69
C LEU A 126 16.15 -2.07 22.16
N VAL A 127 17.07 -1.16 21.83
CA VAL A 127 18.45 -1.53 21.44
C VAL A 127 19.23 -2.03 22.65
N GLU A 128 19.10 -1.37 23.81
CA GLU A 128 19.73 -1.78 25.07
C GLU A 128 19.27 -3.18 25.53
N LEU A 129 18.00 -3.53 25.32
CA LEU A 129 17.43 -4.85 25.63
C LEU A 129 17.68 -5.90 24.54
N GLU A 130 18.56 -5.60 23.56
CA GLU A 130 18.92 -6.48 22.44
C GLU A 130 17.71 -7.02 21.65
N VAL A 131 16.61 -6.26 21.63
CA VAL A 131 15.41 -6.62 20.84
C VAL A 131 15.65 -6.35 19.35
N VAL A 132 16.42 -5.30 19.03
CA VAL A 132 16.76 -4.88 17.67
C VAL A 132 18.11 -4.15 17.64
N ASP A 133 18.92 -4.35 16.60
CA ASP A 133 20.22 -3.67 16.45
C ASP A 133 20.08 -2.15 16.25
N SER A 134 19.02 -1.73 15.55
CA SER A 134 18.72 -0.32 15.31
C SER A 134 17.26 -0.13 14.91
N ILE A 135 16.62 0.89 15.47
CA ILE A 135 15.23 1.21 15.15
C ILE A 135 15.01 2.72 15.03
N SER A 136 14.21 3.11 14.05
CA SER A 136 13.79 4.50 13.90
C SER A 136 12.62 4.79 14.85
N HIS A 137 12.59 5.99 15.42
CA HIS A 137 11.46 6.49 16.21
C HIS A 137 10.12 6.42 15.44
N GLU A 138 10.15 6.49 14.10
CA GLU A 138 8.94 6.37 13.27
C GLU A 138 8.40 4.94 13.26
N CYS A 139 9.28 3.93 13.31
CA CYS A 139 8.84 2.54 13.43
C CYS A 139 8.10 2.32 14.76
N ILE A 140 8.64 2.87 15.84
CA ILE A 140 8.02 2.82 17.17
C ILE A 140 6.68 3.53 17.17
N ARG A 141 6.61 4.75 16.60
CA ARG A 141 5.35 5.48 16.47
C ARG A 141 4.30 4.66 15.72
N GLN A 142 4.67 4.01 14.61
CA GLN A 142 3.75 3.19 13.82
C GLN A 142 3.24 1.99 14.62
N VAL A 143 4.11 1.27 15.33
CA VAL A 143 3.70 0.17 16.21
C VAL A 143 2.78 0.66 17.31
N LEU A 144 3.18 1.70 18.06
CA LEU A 144 2.35 2.24 19.13
C LEU A 144 1.01 2.79 18.63
N LYS A 145 0.94 3.32 17.40
CA LYS A 145 -0.32 3.75 16.77
C LYS A 145 -1.25 2.56 16.50
N LYS A 146 -0.72 1.40 16.09
CA LYS A 146 -1.52 0.17 15.96
C LYS A 146 -2.13 -0.23 17.33
N HIS A 147 -1.37 -0.06 18.42
CA HIS A 147 -1.77 -0.44 19.78
C HIS A 147 -2.30 0.72 20.65
N HIS A 148 -2.84 1.77 20.04
CA HIS A 148 -3.22 3.01 20.75
C HIS A 148 -4.28 2.81 21.86
N GLN A 149 -5.16 1.82 21.73
CA GLN A 149 -6.18 1.52 22.76
C GLN A 149 -5.55 1.04 24.07
N THR A 150 -4.51 0.21 23.99
CA THR A 150 -3.75 -0.27 25.15
C THR A 150 -2.96 0.86 25.82
N LEU A 151 -2.51 1.84 25.04
CA LEU A 151 -1.62 2.93 25.46
C LEU A 151 -2.34 4.20 25.92
N ALA A 152 -3.68 4.28 25.79
CA ALA A 152 -4.45 5.48 26.11
C ALA A 152 -4.30 5.95 27.56
N LYS A 153 -3.95 5.03 28.48
CA LYS A 153 -3.67 5.34 29.89
C LYS A 153 -2.29 6.00 30.12
N ALA A 154 -1.34 5.85 29.20
CA ALA A 154 0.07 6.23 29.39
C ALA A 154 0.53 7.47 28.58
N HIS A 155 -0.36 8.10 27.79
CA HIS A 155 -0.07 9.32 27.00
C HIS A 155 1.22 9.27 26.14
N VAL A 156 1.54 8.10 25.57
CA VAL A 156 2.81 7.86 24.85
C VAL A 156 2.79 8.37 23.39
N VAL A 157 1.65 8.25 22.70
CA VAL A 157 1.55 8.51 21.24
C VAL A 157 1.12 9.94 20.91
N TYR A 158 0.23 10.48 21.72
CA TYR A 158 -0.26 11.84 21.58
C TYR A 158 0.31 12.66 22.72
N SER A 159 1.14 13.65 22.38
CA SER A 159 1.38 14.73 23.33
C SER A 159 0.01 15.32 23.63
N GLY A 160 -0.48 15.17 24.87
CA GLY A 160 -1.66 15.90 25.34
C GLY A 160 -1.54 17.35 24.88
N ARG A 161 -2.64 17.93 24.37
CA ARG A 161 -2.68 19.24 23.72
C ARG A 161 -1.82 20.24 24.50
N ARG A 162 -0.55 20.39 24.09
CA ARG A 162 0.22 21.57 24.44
C ARG A 162 -0.36 22.64 23.56
N GLU A 163 -0.92 23.69 24.15
CA GLU A 163 -1.03 24.96 23.45
C GLU A 163 0.35 25.23 22.86
N ARG A 164 0.45 25.16 21.54
CA ARG A 164 1.71 25.48 20.86
C ARG A 164 1.89 26.98 21.09
N PRO A 165 2.93 27.45 21.80
CA PRO A 165 3.13 28.87 21.94
C PRO A 165 3.27 29.46 20.53
N LEU A 166 2.58 30.57 20.29
CA LEU A 166 2.67 31.27 19.02
C LEU A 166 4.14 31.65 18.79
N CYS A 167 4.67 31.26 17.63
CA CYS A 167 5.96 31.76 17.18
C CYS A 167 5.75 33.21 16.71
N LEU A 168 6.49 34.13 17.31
CA LEU A 168 6.56 35.50 16.82
C LEU A 168 7.31 35.53 15.47
N SER A 169 7.09 36.58 14.69
CA SER A 169 7.74 36.81 13.38
C SER A 169 9.27 36.69 13.44
N ASP A 170 9.85 36.98 14.60
CA ASP A 170 11.30 37.02 14.82
C ASP A 170 11.86 35.64 15.26
N GLY A 171 11.06 34.57 15.15
CA GLY A 171 11.46 33.20 15.48
C GLY A 171 11.56 32.89 16.98
N LYS A 172 11.30 33.87 17.86
CA LYS A 172 11.22 33.67 19.31
C LYS A 172 9.86 33.09 19.71
N ARG A 173 9.86 32.24 20.74
CA ARG A 173 8.62 31.72 21.36
C ARG A 173 8.02 32.82 22.23
N ALA A 174 6.71 33.08 22.09
CA ALA A 174 5.99 33.90 23.06
C ALA A 174 5.99 33.14 24.41
N GLY A 175 6.79 33.61 25.36
CA GLY A 175 6.83 33.06 26.72
C GLY A 175 5.53 33.41 27.46
N GLY A 176 4.94 32.41 28.11
CA GLY A 176 3.85 32.60 29.07
C GLY A 176 4.40 32.95 30.46
N LEU A 177 3.54 33.60 31.25
CA LEU A 177 3.65 33.72 32.72
C LEU A 177 3.78 32.35 33.38
#